data_AF-J3IPX8-F1
#
_entry.id   AF-J3IPX8-F1
#
_cell.length_a   1.000
_cell.length_b   1.000
_cell.length_c   1.000
_cell.angle_alpha   90.00
_cell.angle_beta   90.00
_cell.angle_gamma   90.00
#
_symmetry.space_group_name_H-M   'P 1'
#
loop_
_entity.id
_entity.type
_entity.pdbx_description
1 polymer ?
#
loop_
_entity_poly.entity_id
_entity_poly.type
_entity_poly.pdbx_seq_one_letter_code
_entity_poly.pdbx_strand_id
1 'polypeptide(L)'
;MDFWILLGAVGSVASIVALLLPLQSRFQKLVHVAYGIAIAGFSIVAMWYWQQNTRIHNVERAATALVAGVGMDYTSMGFTQAALAFLEKNKDLYPDAYARAQKMCEHSNCLALSKSTDEVSLSFALQGLIRGISKLEGGS
;
A
#
# COMPACT_ATOMS: atom_id res chain seq x y z
N MET A 1 2.46 10.88 6.76
CA MET A 1 2.01 12.13 7.39
C MET A 1 0.50 12.13 7.41
N ASP A 2 -0.10 12.27 8.59
CA ASP A 2 -1.55 12.32 8.74
C ASP A 2 -2.15 13.50 8.00
N PHE A 3 -3.33 13.31 7.41
CA PHE A 3 -4.11 14.34 6.73
C PHE A 3 -4.27 15.60 7.60
N TRP A 4 -4.46 15.42 8.90
CA TRP A 4 -4.57 16.51 9.89
C TRP A 4 -3.30 17.35 10.04
N ILE A 5 -2.12 16.72 9.93
CA ILE A 5 -0.83 17.43 10.00
C ILE A 5 -0.64 18.27 8.73
N LEU A 6 -1.03 17.73 7.57
CA LEU A 6 -0.97 18.48 6.31
C LEU A 6 -1.94 19.66 6.29
N LEU A 7 -3.18 19.44 6.73
CA LEU A 7 -4.20 20.49 6.83
C LEU A 7 -3.73 21.62 7.77
N GLY A 8 -3.13 21.26 8.90
CA GLY A 8 -2.54 22.21 9.84
C GLY A 8 -1.38 23.01 9.24
N ALA A 9 -0.48 22.36 8.51
CA ALA A 9 0.65 23.02 7.86
C ALA A 9 0.20 23.96 6.74
N VAL A 10 -0.71 23.52 5.86
CA VAL A 10 -1.26 24.35 4.78
C VAL A 10 -2.08 25.51 5.35
N GLY A 11 -2.86 25.26 6.40
CA GLY A 11 -3.65 26.29 7.09
C GLY A 11 -2.78 27.36 7.76
N SER A 12 -1.66 26.97 8.40
CA SER A 12 -0.76 27.93 9.04
C SER A 12 -0.05 28.80 8.00
N VAL A 13 0.42 28.22 6.90
CA VAL A 13 1.04 28.96 5.78
C VAL A 13 0.03 29.91 5.15
N ALA A 14 -1.21 29.46 4.91
CA ALA A 14 -2.28 30.32 4.39
C ALA A 14 -2.60 31.48 5.34
N SER A 15 -2.58 31.25 6.65
CA SER A 15 -2.81 32.29 7.66
C SER A 15 -1.67 33.32 7.71
N ILE A 16 -0.41 32.89 7.57
CA ILE A 16 0.76 33.78 7.51
C ILE A 16 0.72 34.64 6.25
N VAL A 17 0.39 34.03 5.11
CA VAL A 17 0.23 34.74 3.83
C VAL A 17 -0.92 35.76 3.89
N ALA A 18 -2.04 35.41 4.53
CA ALA A 18 -3.16 36.33 4.72
C ALA A 18 -2.81 37.55 5.60
N LEU A 19 -1.91 37.38 6.58
CA LEU A 19 -1.50 38.43 7.51
C LEU A 19 -0.49 39.40 6.91
N LEU A 20 0.33 38.93 5.96
CA LEU A 20 1.37 39.73 5.28
C LEU A 20 0.89 40.38 3.98
N LEU A 21 -0.35 40.13 3.55
CA LEU A 21 -0.90 40.75 2.34
C LEU A 21 -1.30 42.21 2.63
N PRO A 22 -0.67 43.21 1.96
CA PRO A 22 -1.08 44.60 2.10
C PRO A 22 -2.51 44.79 1.59
N LEU A 23 -3.17 45.88 2.01
CA LEU A 23 -4.52 46.30 1.59
C LEU A 23 -4.60 46.45 0.05
N GLN A 24 -4.77 45.32 -0.63
CA GLN A 24 -4.87 45.19 -2.06
C GLN A 24 -6.33 45.26 -2.50
N SER A 25 -6.51 45.69 -3.76
CA SER A 25 -7.84 45.82 -4.37
C SER A 25 -8.61 44.50 -4.30
N ARG A 26 -9.94 44.56 -4.32
CA ARG A 26 -10.80 43.35 -4.25
C ARG A 26 -10.43 42.29 -5.30
N PHE A 27 -9.90 42.71 -6.44
CA PHE A 27 -9.44 41.82 -7.50
C PHE A 27 -8.16 41.04 -7.12
N GLN A 28 -7.16 41.71 -6.55
CA GLN A 28 -5.93 41.07 -6.09
C GLN A 28 -6.17 40.10 -4.92
N LYS A 29 -7.11 40.42 -4.02
CA LYS A 29 -7.58 39.46 -3.00
C LYS A 29 -8.17 38.20 -3.62
N LEU A 30 -8.99 38.36 -4.67
CA LEU A 30 -9.62 37.25 -5.38
C LEU A 30 -8.57 36.35 -6.07
N VAL A 31 -7.56 36.96 -6.70
CA VAL A 31 -6.44 36.25 -7.32
C VAL A 31 -5.65 35.45 -6.28
N HIS A 32 -5.38 36.02 -5.10
CA HIS A 32 -4.68 35.30 -4.03
C HIS A 32 -5.49 34.14 -3.45
N VAL A 33 -6.80 34.31 -3.28
CA VAL A 33 -7.69 33.22 -2.84
C VAL A 33 -7.71 32.09 -3.88
N ALA A 34 -7.86 32.43 -5.17
CA ALA A 34 -7.84 31.44 -6.24
C ALA A 34 -6.51 30.67 -6.29
N TYR A 35 -5.39 31.39 -6.13
CA TYR A 35 -4.06 30.80 -6.07
C TYR A 35 -3.87 29.86 -4.86
N GLY A 36 -4.36 30.27 -3.68
CA GLY A 36 -4.34 29.44 -2.48
C GLY A 36 -5.15 28.16 -2.63
N ILE A 37 -6.35 28.24 -3.23
CA ILE A 37 -7.19 27.07 -3.54
C ILE A 37 -6.48 26.16 -4.54
N ALA A 38 -5.85 26.71 -5.57
CA ALA A 38 -5.11 25.93 -6.56
C ALA A 38 -3.95 25.16 -5.91
N ILE A 39 -3.12 25.82 -5.10
CA ILE A 39 -2.01 25.16 -4.38
C ILE A 39 -2.54 24.07 -3.45
N ALA A 40 -3.58 24.36 -2.66
CA ALA A 40 -4.17 23.39 -1.76
C ALA A 40 -4.67 22.15 -2.53
N GLY A 41 -5.37 22.37 -3.66
CA GLY A 41 -5.83 21.30 -4.55
C GLY A 41 -4.68 20.45 -5.09
N PHE A 42 -3.64 21.08 -5.64
CA PHE A 42 -2.45 20.37 -6.13
C PHE A 42 -1.75 19.58 -5.02
N SER A 43 -1.68 20.15 -3.81
CA SER A 43 -1.04 19.49 -2.66
C SER A 43 -1.81 18.24 -2.23
N ILE A 44 -3.13 18.29 -2.23
CA ILE A 44 -3.99 17.12 -1.92
C ILE A 44 -3.79 16.00 -2.94
N VAL A 45 -3.80 16.33 -4.24
CA VAL A 45 -3.60 15.33 -5.31
C VAL A 45 -2.20 14.71 -5.22
N ALA A 46 -1.17 15.54 -5.05
CA ALA A 46 0.21 15.06 -4.88
C ALA A 46 0.35 14.15 -3.65
N MET A 47 -0.29 14.51 -2.54
CA MET A 47 -0.28 13.71 -1.31
C MET A 47 -0.97 12.35 -1.52
N TRP A 48 -2.12 12.34 -2.18
CA TRP A 48 -2.85 11.11 -2.48
C TRP A 48 -2.03 10.17 -3.36
N TYR A 49 -1.39 10.71 -4.40
CA TYR A 49 -0.49 9.95 -5.27
C TYR A 49 0.71 9.39 -4.49
N TRP A 50 1.33 10.22 -3.66
CA TRP A 50 2.46 9.79 -2.82
C TRP A 50 2.06 8.70 -1.81
N GLN A 51 0.88 8.80 -1.21
CA GLN A 51 0.36 7.77 -0.29
C GLN A 51 0.13 6.45 -1.00
N GLN A 52 -0.46 6.45 -2.21
CA GLN A 52 -0.63 5.22 -2.99
C GLN A 52 0.71 4.58 -3.37
N ASN A 53 1.67 5.39 -3.83
CA ASN A 53 3.00 4.87 -4.18
C ASN A 53 3.71 4.27 -2.95
N THR A 54 3.64 4.96 -1.81
CA THR A 54 4.24 4.46 -0.56
C THR A 54 3.57 3.16 -0.10
N ARG A 55 2.27 3.01 -0.33
CA ARG A 55 1.55 1.79 -0.02
C ARG A 55 2.08 0.60 -0.82
N ILE A 56 2.30 0.75 -2.12
CA ILE A 56 2.88 -0.31 -2.97
C ILE A 56 4.24 -0.76 -2.41
N HIS A 57 5.15 0.18 -2.15
CA HIS A 57 6.47 -0.13 -1.59
C HIS A 57 6.44 -0.76 -0.19
N ASN A 58 5.45 -0.39 0.64
CA ASN A 58 5.26 -1.02 1.94
C ASN A 58 4.80 -2.48 1.77
N VAL A 59 3.94 -2.75 0.78
CA VAL A 59 3.48 -4.11 0.46
C VAL A 59 4.61 -4.96 -0.09
N GLU A 60 5.49 -4.42 -0.95
CA GLU A 60 6.69 -5.12 -1.43
C GLU A 60 7.66 -5.48 -0.30
N ARG A 61 7.89 -4.54 0.63
CA ARG A 61 8.72 -4.79 1.82
C ARG A 61 8.12 -5.87 2.72
N ALA A 62 6.81 -5.83 2.93
CA ALA A 62 6.10 -6.85 3.69
C ALA A 62 6.15 -8.23 3.00
N ALA A 63 5.98 -8.28 1.67
CA ALA A 63 6.14 -9.50 0.87
C ALA A 63 7.56 -10.08 1.00
N THR A 64 8.58 -9.22 0.92
CA THR A 64 9.98 -9.61 1.06
C THR A 64 10.27 -10.18 2.45
N ALA A 65 9.79 -9.52 3.50
CA ALA A 65 9.95 -9.99 4.88
C ALA A 65 9.25 -11.33 5.11
N LEU A 66 8.03 -11.49 4.59
CA LEU A 66 7.25 -12.73 4.69
C LEU A 66 7.97 -13.90 4.02
N VAL A 67 8.54 -13.70 2.84
CA VAL A 67 9.30 -14.74 2.11
C VAL A 67 10.64 -15.04 2.79
N ALA A 68 11.28 -14.05 3.41
CA ALA A 68 12.57 -14.24 4.09
C ALA A 68 12.47 -15.15 5.33
N GLY A 69 11.31 -15.18 6.00
CA GLY A 69 11.06 -16.05 7.15
C GLY A 69 10.74 -17.51 6.79
N VAL A 70 10.61 -17.86 5.50
CA VAL A 70 10.27 -19.23 5.07
C VAL A 70 11.37 -20.20 5.52
N GLY A 71 10.96 -21.24 6.26
CA GLY A 71 11.87 -22.30 6.74
C GLY A 71 12.58 -21.99 8.06
N MET A 72 12.56 -20.74 8.55
CA MET A 72 13.08 -20.36 9.86
C MET A 72 11.96 -20.01 10.85
N ASP A 73 11.00 -19.18 10.41
CA ASP A 73 9.94 -18.63 11.26
C ASP A 73 8.59 -19.33 11.06
N TYR A 74 8.44 -20.09 9.97
CA TYR A 74 7.18 -20.69 9.57
C TYR A 74 7.32 -22.17 9.19
N THR A 75 6.33 -22.97 9.58
CA THR A 75 6.04 -24.27 8.96
C THR A 75 5.40 -24.05 7.58
N SER A 76 5.36 -25.07 6.71
CA SER A 76 4.71 -24.96 5.39
C SER A 76 3.23 -24.53 5.48
N MET A 77 2.47 -25.11 6.42
CA MET A 77 1.10 -24.68 6.74
C MET A 77 1.05 -23.24 7.28
N GLY A 78 1.93 -22.90 8.23
CA GLY A 78 1.97 -21.55 8.81
C GLY A 78 2.29 -20.48 7.77
N PHE A 79 3.23 -20.76 6.87
CA PHE A 79 3.54 -19.90 5.75
C PHE A 79 2.37 -19.80 4.77
N THR A 80 1.73 -20.91 4.42
CA THR A 80 0.55 -20.93 3.54
C THR A 80 -0.57 -20.03 4.08
N GLN A 81 -0.86 -20.12 5.38
CA GLN A 81 -1.86 -19.26 6.02
C GLN A 81 -1.43 -17.79 6.05
N ALA A 82 -0.17 -17.51 6.39
CA ALA A 82 0.36 -16.14 6.38
C ALA A 82 0.35 -15.53 4.97
N ALA A 83 0.67 -16.33 3.95
CA ALA A 83 0.62 -15.96 2.55
C ALA A 83 -0.80 -15.60 2.09
N LEU A 84 -1.79 -16.42 2.46
CA LEU A 84 -3.19 -16.16 2.12
C LEU A 84 -3.72 -14.90 2.82
N ALA A 85 -3.43 -14.74 4.12
CA ALA A 85 -3.82 -13.54 4.87
C ALA A 85 -3.16 -12.28 4.30
N PHE A 86 -1.90 -12.37 3.89
CA PHE A 86 -1.19 -11.28 3.21
C PHE A 86 -1.88 -10.91 1.89
N LEU A 87 -2.24 -11.90 1.06
CA LEU A 87 -2.90 -11.66 -0.22
C LEU A 87 -4.33 -11.13 -0.04
N GLU A 88 -5.07 -11.62 0.95
CA GLU A 88 -6.41 -11.15 1.28
C GLU A 88 -6.40 -9.67 1.70
N LYS A 89 -5.44 -9.29 2.55
CA LYS A 89 -5.25 -7.90 3.00
C LYS A 89 -4.94 -6.95 1.84
N ASN A 90 -4.28 -7.45 0.79
CA ASN A 90 -3.84 -6.67 -0.36
C ASN A 90 -4.58 -7.03 -1.65
N LYS A 91 -5.80 -7.60 -1.54
CA LYS A 91 -6.59 -8.06 -2.69
C LYS A 91 -7.01 -6.94 -3.64
N ASP A 92 -7.03 -5.71 -3.17
CA ASP A 92 -7.33 -4.53 -3.99
C ASP A 92 -6.17 -4.17 -4.92
N LEU A 93 -4.93 -4.53 -4.56
CA LEU A 93 -3.74 -4.38 -5.40
C LEU A 93 -3.49 -5.63 -6.25
N TYR A 94 -3.73 -6.82 -5.69
CA TYR A 94 -3.40 -8.09 -6.34
C TYR A 94 -4.58 -9.08 -6.36
N PRO A 95 -5.73 -8.71 -6.95
CA PRO A 95 -6.95 -9.54 -6.93
C PRO A 95 -6.74 -10.90 -7.59
N ASP A 96 -6.04 -10.93 -8.72
CA ASP A 96 -5.77 -12.17 -9.46
C ASP A 96 -4.79 -13.09 -8.72
N ALA A 97 -3.83 -12.50 -8.01
CA ALA A 97 -2.87 -13.26 -7.23
C ALA A 97 -3.56 -13.92 -6.03
N TYR A 98 -4.45 -13.19 -5.36
CA TYR A 98 -5.31 -13.73 -4.31
C TYR A 98 -6.23 -14.84 -4.84
N ALA A 99 -6.91 -14.62 -5.96
CA ALA A 99 -7.79 -15.62 -6.56
C ALA A 99 -7.04 -16.90 -6.98
N ARG A 100 -5.83 -16.77 -7.52
CA ARG A 100 -4.96 -17.93 -7.83
C ARG A 100 -4.55 -18.67 -6.57
N ALA A 101 -4.13 -17.95 -5.53
CA ALA A 101 -3.74 -18.54 -4.26
C ALA A 101 -4.90 -19.29 -3.59
N GLN A 102 -6.11 -18.73 -3.62
CA GLN A 102 -7.31 -19.38 -3.10
C GLN A 102 -7.61 -20.70 -3.84
N LYS A 103 -7.55 -20.71 -5.17
CA LYS A 103 -7.74 -21.93 -5.98
C LYS A 103 -6.71 -23.02 -5.65
N MET A 104 -5.44 -22.64 -5.45
CA MET A 104 -4.39 -23.58 -5.05
C MET A 104 -4.67 -24.16 -3.66
N CYS A 105 -5.12 -23.32 -2.72
CA CYS A 105 -5.51 -23.70 -1.37
C CYS A 105 -6.65 -24.73 -1.38
N GLU A 106 -7.71 -24.46 -2.15
CA GLU A 106 -8.88 -25.35 -2.30
C GLU A 106 -8.48 -26.70 -2.89
N HIS A 107 -7.62 -26.70 -3.91
CA HIS A 107 -7.15 -27.94 -4.55
C HIS A 107 -6.29 -28.80 -3.62
N SER A 108 -5.40 -28.18 -2.84
CA SER A 108 -4.49 -28.87 -1.92
C SER A 108 -5.06 -29.07 -0.51
N ASN A 109 -6.34 -28.75 -0.29
CA ASN A 109 -7.04 -28.86 0.99
C ASN A 109 -6.27 -28.24 2.18
N CYS A 110 -5.78 -27.03 1.97
CA CYS A 110 -4.93 -26.26 2.89
C CYS A 110 -5.47 -26.03 4.32
N LEU A 111 -6.76 -26.29 4.56
CA LEU A 111 -7.43 -26.18 5.85
C LEU A 111 -7.50 -27.52 6.60
N ALA A 112 -7.21 -28.64 5.93
CA ALA A 112 -7.21 -29.95 6.56
C ALA A 112 -5.92 -30.17 7.37
N LEU A 113 -6.06 -30.74 8.58
CA LEU A 113 -4.95 -31.09 9.47
C LEU A 113 -4.10 -32.28 8.97
N SER A 114 -4.43 -32.87 7.82
CA SER A 114 -3.68 -33.99 7.25
C SER A 114 -2.50 -33.48 6.41
N LYS A 115 -1.28 -33.77 6.85
CA LYS A 115 -0.06 -33.54 6.07
C LYS A 115 -0.09 -34.35 4.79
N SER A 116 -0.30 -33.71 3.65
CA SER A 116 0.02 -34.30 2.35
C SER A 116 1.30 -33.67 1.79
N THR A 117 1.97 -34.37 0.89
CA THR A 117 3.06 -33.83 0.06
C THR A 117 2.67 -32.57 -0.71
N ASP A 118 1.36 -32.31 -0.86
CA ASP A 118 0.85 -31.13 -1.55
C ASP A 118 1.00 -29.85 -0.72
N GLU A 119 1.13 -29.95 0.61
CA GLU A 119 1.32 -28.80 1.52
C GLU A 119 2.65 -28.07 1.25
N VAL A 120 3.72 -28.84 1.05
CA VAL A 120 5.05 -28.28 0.75
C VAL A 120 5.07 -27.66 -0.64
N SER A 121 4.48 -28.33 -1.62
CA SER A 121 4.33 -27.82 -2.99
C SER A 121 3.51 -26.53 -3.02
N LEU A 122 2.41 -26.47 -2.27
CA LEU A 122 1.58 -25.27 -2.11
C LEU A 122 2.39 -24.12 -1.48
N SER A 123 3.12 -24.41 -0.41
CA SER A 123 3.99 -23.42 0.24
C SER A 123 5.01 -22.83 -0.74
N PHE A 124 5.64 -23.65 -1.59
CA PHE A 124 6.56 -23.16 -2.61
C PHE A 124 5.86 -22.35 -3.71
N ALA A 125 4.68 -22.78 -4.17
CA ALA A 125 3.90 -22.04 -5.15
C ALA A 125 3.49 -20.65 -4.63
N LEU A 126 3.01 -20.57 -3.38
CA LEU A 126 2.68 -19.31 -2.72
C LEU A 126 3.93 -18.44 -2.48
N GLN A 127 5.07 -19.04 -2.15
CA GLN A 127 6.33 -18.32 -2.05
C GLN A 127 6.74 -17.68 -3.39
N GLY A 128 6.60 -18.43 -4.49
CA GLY A 128 6.85 -17.90 -5.84
C GLY A 128 5.92 -16.74 -6.19
N LEU A 129 4.64 -16.85 -5.84
CA LEU A 129 3.64 -15.81 -6.08
C LEU A 129 3.94 -14.53 -5.29
N ILE A 130 4.31 -14.65 -4.00
CA ILE A 130 4.68 -13.50 -3.17
C ILE A 130 6.04 -12.90 -3.61
N ARG A 131 7.00 -13.72 -4.04
CA ARG A 131 8.26 -13.22 -4.64
C ARG A 131 8.01 -12.45 -5.94
N GLY A 132 7.01 -12.84 -6.73
CA GLY A 132 6.60 -12.07 -7.90
C GLY A 132 6.15 -10.66 -7.51
N ILE A 133 5.33 -10.55 -6.46
CA ILE A 133 4.87 -9.25 -5.93
C ILE A 133 6.05 -8.37 -5.47
N SER A 134 7.09 -8.95 -4.87
CA SER A 134 8.27 -8.16 -4.44
C SER A 134 9.25 -7.81 -5.55
N LYS A 135 9.09 -8.35 -6.77
CA LYS A 135 10.03 -8.16 -7.89
C LYS A 135 9.47 -7.38 -9.07
N LEU A 136 8.16 -7.40 -9.28
CA LEU A 136 7.53 -6.81 -10.48
C LEU A 136 7.43 -5.27 -10.40
N GLU A 137 7.41 -4.68 -9.21
CA GLU A 137 7.26 -3.23 -9.02
C GLU A 137 8.58 -2.52 -8.63
N GLY A 138 9.58 -3.27 -8.15
CA GLY A 138 10.94 -2.78 -7.83
C GLY A 138 11.88 -2.63 -9.03
N GLY A 139 11.35 -2.63 -10.25
CA GLY A 139 12.11 -2.54 -11.51
C GLY A 139 12.14 -1.12 -12.08
N SER A 140 12.97 -0.25 -11.50
CA SER A 140 13.47 0.98 -12.13
C SER A 140 14.90 1.26 -11.67
#